data_AF-A0A134CMK8-F1
#
_entry.id   AF-A0A134CMK8-F1
#
_cell.length_a   1.000
_cell.length_b   1.000
_cell.length_c   1.000
_cell.angle_alpha   90.00
_cell.angle_beta   90.00
_cell.angle_gamma   90.00
#
_symmetry.space_group_name_H-M   'P 1'
#
loop_
_entity.id
_entity.type
_entity.pdbx_description
1 polymer ?
#
loop_
_entity_poly.entity_id
_entity_poly.type
_entity_poly.pdbx_seq_one_letter_code
_entity_poly.pdbx_strand_id
1 'polypeptide(L)'
;MWKKQQEEEIAIRRQMTDDPEQCMDLLMKWRGMKYTDLGDAIDRAPNTISRTVKGETTPKVETAALICFGMHLPPCISFKLMEVLRCSLSPVNLAHQWISKALYIK
;
A
#
# COMPACT_ATOMS: atom_id res chain seq x y z
N MET A 1 2.51 -20.63 13.47
CA MET A 1 1.85 -19.81 12.42
C MET A 1 2.34 -18.37 12.45
N TRP A 2 2.21 -17.64 13.57
CA TRP A 2 2.64 -16.22 13.69
C TRP A 2 4.07 -15.91 13.21
N LYS A 3 5.06 -16.70 13.65
CA LYS A 3 6.48 -16.48 13.27
C LYS A 3 6.74 -16.60 11.77
N LYS A 4 6.09 -17.56 11.09
CA LYS A 4 6.25 -17.76 9.64
C LYS A 4 5.70 -16.58 8.85
N GLN A 5 4.54 -16.06 9.25
CA GLN A 5 3.94 -14.89 8.61
C GLN A 5 4.79 -13.63 8.84
N GLN A 6 5.30 -13.43 10.06
CA GLN A 6 6.23 -12.33 10.32
C GLN A 6 7.53 -12.43 9.52
N GLU A 7 8.10 -13.62 9.38
CA GLU A 7 9.29 -13.85 8.55
C GLU A 7 9.04 -13.53 7.08
N GLU A 8 7.88 -13.94 6.55
CA GLU A 8 7.45 -13.62 5.19
C GLU A 8 7.26 -12.11 4.98
N GLU A 9 6.57 -11.44 5.91
CA GLU A 9 6.37 -9.99 5.86
C GLU A 9 7.70 -9.23 5.90
N ILE A 10 8.66 -9.68 6.73
CA ILE A 10 10.01 -9.13 6.79
C ILE A 10 10.76 -9.39 5.47
N ALA A 11 10.62 -10.58 4.89
CA ALA A 11 11.27 -10.93 3.63
C ALA A 11 10.75 -10.07 2.46
N ILE A 12 9.45 -9.81 2.39
CA ILE A 12 8.86 -8.89 1.41
C ILE A 12 9.30 -7.46 1.69
N ARG A 13 9.26 -7.02 2.95
CA ARG A 13 9.67 -5.66 3.33
C ARG A 13 11.12 -5.35 2.95
N ARG A 14 12.01 -6.34 2.97
CA ARG A 14 13.41 -6.23 2.53
C ARG A 14 13.58 -6.10 1.01
N GLN A 15 12.63 -6.61 0.24
CA GLN A 15 12.64 -6.55 -1.23
C GLN A 15 11.97 -5.27 -1.78
N MET A 16 11.21 -4.54 -0.94
CA MET A 16 10.58 -3.28 -1.35
C MET A 16 11.65 -2.24 -1.71
N THR A 17 11.59 -1.75 -2.95
CA THR A 17 12.44 -0.68 -3.44
C THR A 17 11.78 0.69 -3.21
N ASP A 18 12.54 1.76 -3.42
CA ASP A 18 12.03 3.14 -3.40
C ASP A 18 11.39 3.56 -4.73
N ASP A 19 11.39 2.65 -5.73
CA ASP A 19 10.70 2.84 -6.99
C ASP A 19 9.24 2.40 -6.86
N PRO A 20 8.26 3.29 -7.08
CA PRO A 20 6.84 2.97 -6.95
C PRO A 20 6.36 1.81 -7.82
N GLU A 21 6.82 1.72 -9.07
CA GLU A 21 6.38 0.68 -10.01
C GLU A 21 6.88 -0.70 -9.57
N GLN A 22 8.18 -0.82 -9.27
CA GLN A 22 8.78 -2.05 -8.79
C GLN A 22 8.19 -2.49 -7.44
N CYS A 23 7.98 -1.53 -6.52
CA CYS A 23 7.37 -1.81 -5.23
C CYS A 23 5.93 -2.33 -5.40
N MET A 24 5.13 -1.70 -6.26
CA MET A 24 3.76 -2.14 -6.49
C MET A 24 3.69 -3.50 -7.19
N ASP A 25 4.54 -3.75 -8.20
CA ASP A 25 4.60 -5.03 -8.89
C ASP A 25 4.96 -6.18 -7.94
N LEU A 26 5.93 -5.97 -7.05
CA LEU A 26 6.28 -6.92 -5.99
C LEU A 26 5.07 -7.25 -5.10
N LEU A 27 4.36 -6.23 -4.63
CA LEU A 27 3.23 -6.41 -3.72
C LEU A 27 2.04 -7.07 -4.41
N MET A 28 1.77 -6.73 -5.68
CA MET A 28 0.73 -7.36 -6.48
C MET A 28 1.03 -8.84 -6.72
N LYS A 29 2.27 -9.18 -7.07
CA LYS A 29 2.72 -10.57 -7.21
C LYS A 29 2.60 -11.34 -5.90
N TRP A 30 3.01 -10.73 -4.79
CA TRP A 30 2.90 -11.35 -3.47
C TRP A 30 1.45 -11.62 -3.07
N ARG A 31 0.52 -10.72 -3.41
CA ARG A 31 -0.92 -10.89 -3.14
C ARG A 31 -1.67 -11.67 -4.21
N GLY A 32 -1.03 -12.01 -5.33
CA GLY A 32 -1.68 -12.64 -6.47
C GLY A 32 -2.80 -11.79 -7.08
N MET A 33 -2.71 -10.46 -6.97
CA MET A 33 -3.75 -9.52 -7.42
C MET A 33 -3.34 -8.78 -8.69
N LYS A 34 -4.32 -8.47 -9.55
CA LYS A 34 -4.15 -7.56 -10.69
C LYS A 34 -4.64 -6.16 -10.34
N TYR A 35 -4.26 -5.18 -11.16
CA TYR A 35 -4.79 -3.81 -11.06
C TYR A 35 -6.32 -3.74 -11.20
N THR A 36 -6.94 -4.67 -11.93
CA THR A 36 -8.40 -4.80 -12.01
C THR A 36 -9.00 -5.17 -10.67
N ASP A 37 -8.46 -6.21 -10.04
CA ASP A 37 -8.96 -6.73 -8.77
C ASP A 37 -8.79 -5.70 -7.66
N LEU A 38 -7.65 -5.00 -7.67
CA LEU A 38 -7.41 -3.88 -6.75
C LEU A 38 -8.36 -2.71 -7.02
N GLY A 39 -8.63 -2.39 -8.28
CA GLY A 39 -9.59 -1.36 -8.67
C GLY A 39 -10.99 -1.65 -8.16
N ASP A 40 -11.44 -2.89 -8.34
CA ASP A 40 -12.75 -3.37 -7.86
C ASP A 40 -12.80 -3.34 -6.32
N ALA A 41 -11.72 -3.72 -5.63
CA ALA A 41 -11.66 -3.75 -4.17
C ALA A 41 -11.74 -2.36 -3.51
N ILE A 42 -11.31 -1.29 -4.21
CA ILE A 42 -11.25 0.06 -3.65
C ILE A 42 -12.16 1.06 -4.38
N ASP A 43 -13.03 0.56 -5.27
CA ASP A 43 -13.92 1.34 -6.12
C ASP A 43 -13.17 2.45 -6.89
N ARG A 44 -12.08 2.07 -7.57
CA ARG A 44 -11.24 2.96 -8.38
C ARG A 44 -10.95 2.35 -9.73
N ALA A 45 -10.99 3.18 -10.77
CA ALA A 45 -10.61 2.74 -12.10
C ALA A 45 -9.12 2.28 -12.13
N PRO A 46 -8.80 1.11 -12.70
CA PRO A 46 -7.43 0.57 -12.73
C PRO A 46 -6.40 1.51 -13.36
N ASN A 47 -6.82 2.31 -14.33
CA ASN A 47 -5.99 3.34 -14.96
C ASN A 47 -5.51 4.41 -13.95
N THR A 48 -6.34 4.74 -12.95
CA THR A 48 -6.05 5.77 -11.95
C THR A 48 -5.02 5.25 -10.95
N ILE A 49 -5.11 3.96 -10.61
CA ILE A 49 -4.13 3.27 -9.76
C ILE A 49 -2.80 3.16 -10.52
N SER A 50 -2.82 2.76 -11.79
CA SER A 50 -1.60 2.68 -12.60
C SER A 50 -0.90 4.04 -12.72
N ARG A 51 -1.64 5.12 -13.03
CA ARG A 51 -1.08 6.49 -13.09
C ARG A 51 -0.51 6.97 -11.77
N THR A 52 -1.17 6.62 -10.66
CA THR A 52 -0.70 6.88 -9.31
C THR A 52 0.65 6.21 -9.06
N VAL A 53 0.76 4.93 -9.41
CA VAL A 53 1.98 4.14 -9.24
C VAL A 53 3.11 4.67 -10.13
N LYS A 54 2.82 5.06 -11.37
CA LYS A 54 3.81 5.64 -12.29
C LYS A 54 4.26 7.07 -11.95
N GLY A 55 3.69 7.68 -10.90
CA GLY A 55 3.98 9.08 -10.54
C GLY A 55 3.44 10.11 -11.55
N GLU A 56 2.58 9.71 -12.49
CA GLU A 56 1.91 10.63 -13.43
C GLU A 56 0.91 11.55 -12.71
N THR A 57 0.45 11.14 -11.54
CA THR A 57 -0.46 11.89 -10.67
C THR A 57 -0.01 11.78 -9.24
N THR A 58 -0.05 12.88 -8.47
CA THR A 58 0.20 12.85 -7.02
C THR A 58 -1.01 12.24 -6.32
N PRO A 59 -0.93 11.02 -5.77
CA PRO A 59 -2.03 10.46 -5.00
C PRO A 59 -2.31 11.27 -3.74
N LYS A 60 -3.57 11.26 -3.33
CA LYS A 60 -3.94 11.65 -1.97
C LYS A 60 -3.61 10.52 -1.00
N VAL A 61 -3.33 10.89 0.25
CA VAL A 61 -3.03 9.95 1.34
C VAL A 61 -4.12 8.90 1.51
N GLU A 62 -5.38 9.29 1.35
CA GLU A 62 -6.54 8.38 1.41
C GLU A 62 -6.51 7.34 0.29
N THR A 63 -6.08 7.71 -0.93
CA THR A 63 -5.96 6.76 -2.04
C THR A 63 -4.84 5.74 -1.75
N ALA A 64 -3.70 6.18 -1.24
CA ALA A 64 -2.61 5.29 -0.87
C ALA A 64 -3.03 4.34 0.28
N ALA A 65 -3.80 4.85 1.25
CA ALA A 65 -4.35 4.04 2.32
C ALA A 65 -5.36 3.00 1.79
N LEU A 66 -6.26 3.39 0.89
CA LEU A 66 -7.20 2.48 0.23
C LEU A 66 -6.48 1.34 -0.49
N ILE A 67 -5.40 1.63 -1.22
CA ILE A 67 -4.57 0.59 -1.84
C ILE A 67 -4.03 -0.39 -0.78
N CYS A 68 -3.54 0.11 0.35
CA CYS A 68 -3.07 -0.74 1.45
C CYS A 68 -4.19 -1.58 2.08
N PHE A 69 -5.43 -1.06 2.12
CA PHE A 69 -6.61 -1.78 2.60
C PHE A 69 -7.04 -2.87 1.61
N GLY A 70 -7.21 -2.53 0.33
CA GLY A 70 -7.65 -3.46 -0.70
C GLY A 70 -6.68 -4.63 -0.92
N MET A 71 -5.39 -4.41 -0.69
CA MET A 71 -4.37 -5.47 -0.76
C MET A 71 -4.17 -6.22 0.57
N HIS A 72 -4.91 -5.88 1.63
CA HIS A 72 -4.74 -6.47 2.97
C HIS A 72 -3.26 -6.47 3.42
N LEU A 73 -2.57 -5.34 3.25
CA LEU A 73 -1.16 -5.23 3.61
C LEU A 73 -1.02 -5.10 5.12
N PRO A 74 -0.01 -5.76 5.72
CA PRO A 74 0.33 -5.57 7.13
C PRO A 74 0.89 -4.16 7.35
N PRO A 75 0.92 -3.67 8.61
CA PRO A 75 1.33 -2.30 8.91
C PRO A 75 2.73 -1.96 8.35
N CYS A 76 3.72 -2.84 8.56
CA CYS A 76 5.11 -2.60 8.17
C CYS A 76 5.31 -2.37 6.66
N ILE A 77 4.53 -3.06 5.83
CA ILE A 77 4.53 -2.95 4.38
C ILE A 77 3.68 -1.75 3.95
N SER A 78 2.52 -1.54 4.58
CA SER A 78 1.64 -0.40 4.30
C SER A 78 2.37 0.93 4.47
N PHE A 79 3.06 1.13 5.60
CA PHE A 79 3.81 2.38 5.83
C PHE A 79 4.92 2.59 4.81
N LYS A 80 5.63 1.53 4.40
CA LYS A 80 6.66 1.65 3.37
C LYS A 80 6.05 2.00 2.02
N LEU A 81 4.94 1.37 1.63
CA LEU A 81 4.26 1.72 0.38
C LEU A 81 3.80 3.19 0.38
N MET A 82 3.24 3.67 1.49
CA MET A 82 2.84 5.08 1.63
C MET A 82 4.04 6.04 1.50
N GLU A 83 5.21 5.69 2.05
CA GLU A 83 6.44 6.46 1.87
C GLU A 83 6.89 6.50 0.40
N VAL A 84 6.90 5.34 -0.27
CA VAL A 84 7.29 5.21 -1.69
C VAL A 84 6.37 6.03 -2.59
N LEU A 85 5.06 6.03 -2.31
CA LEU A 85 4.05 6.84 -3.01
C LEU A 85 4.05 8.32 -2.59
N ARG A 86 5.01 8.76 -1.77
CA ARG A 86 5.12 10.13 -1.23
C ARG A 86 3.87 10.61 -0.49
N CYS A 87 3.16 9.68 0.15
CA CYS A 87 1.91 9.87 0.89
C CYS A 87 2.09 9.62 2.40
N SER A 88 3.15 10.17 2.99
CA SER A 88 3.46 9.94 4.40
C SER A 88 2.36 10.44 5.34
N LEU A 89 2.03 9.62 6.34
CA LEU A 89 1.02 9.94 7.35
C LEU A 89 1.57 10.95 8.36
N SER A 90 1.16 12.21 8.21
CA SER A 90 1.41 13.25 9.22
C SER A 90 0.78 12.92 10.59
N PRO A 91 1.56 12.93 11.69
CA PRO A 91 1.06 12.64 13.04
C PRO A 91 0.21 13.76 13.63
N VAL A 92 0.27 14.98 13.08
CA VAL A 92 -0.52 16.13 13.56
C VAL A 92 -1.89 16.24 12.88
N ASN A 93 -2.11 15.49 11.78
CA ASN A 93 -3.39 15.47 11.08
C ASN A 93 -4.28 14.38 11.67
N LEU A 94 -5.45 14.76 12.19
CA LEU A 94 -6.41 13.84 12.82
C LEU A 94 -6.87 12.72 11.87
N ALA A 95 -7.12 13.02 10.59
CA ALA A 95 -7.53 12.00 9.61
C ALA A 95 -6.41 10.97 9.39
N HIS A 96 -5.16 11.41 9.33
CA HIS A 96 -4.01 10.53 9.17
C HIS A 96 -3.78 9.64 10.41
N GLN A 97 -4.08 10.14 11.62
CA GLN A 97 -4.04 9.32 12.83
C GLN A 97 -5.06 8.18 12.77
N TRP A 98 -6.27 8.45 12.28
CA TRP A 98 -7.29 7.41 12.10
C TRP A 98 -6.88 6.38 11.05
N ILE A 99 -6.30 6.81 9.93
CA ILE A 99 -5.74 5.90 8.92
C ILE A 99 -4.64 5.02 9.53
N SER A 100 -3.70 5.62 10.28
CA SER A 100 -2.63 4.88 10.95
C SER A 100 -3.19 3.80 11.88
N LYS A 101 -4.17 4.14 12.72
CA LYS A 101 -4.86 3.16 13.58
C LYS A 101 -5.55 2.07 12.78
N ALA A 102 -6.27 2.43 11.73
CA ALA A 102 -6.94 1.47 10.86
C ALA A 102 -5.96 0.51 10.17
N LEU A 103 -4.72 0.95 9.88
CA LEU A 103 -3.68 0.05 9.35
C LEU A 103 -3.25 -1.03 10.36
N TYR A 104 -3.30 -0.74 11.66
CA TYR A 104 -2.90 -1.67 12.73
C TYR A 104 -4.02 -2.62 13.21
N ILE A 105 -5.29 -2.25 13.04
CA ILE A 105 -6.43 -2.97 13.63
C ILE A 105 -7.01 -4.06 12.70
N LYS A 106 -6.60 -4.09 11.42
CA LYS A 106 -7.18 -4.97 10.39
C LYS A 106 -7.14 -6.45 10.73
#